data_AF-A0AAD6JJC5-F1
#
_entry.id   AF-A0AAD6JJC5-F1
#
_cell.length_a   1.000
_cell.length_b   1.000
_cell.length_c   1.000
_cell.angle_alpha   90.00
_cell.angle_beta   90.00
_cell.angle_gamma   90.00
#
_symmetry.space_group_name_H-M   'P 1'
#
loop_
_entity.id
_entity.type
_entity.pdbx_description
1 polymer ?
#
loop_
_entity_poly.entity_id
_entity_poly.type
_entity_poly.pdbx_seq_one_letter_code
_entity_poly.pdbx_strand_id
1 'polypeptide(L)'
;MSSQQLVDFIHEQLQVENRLSAVCERVLDRCLAPSTLGGEGCDNMTMIVVQFKKPIGSTASTDEQSSQSEPAVAESKPVES
;
A
#
# COMPACT_ATOMS: atom_id res chain seq x y z
N MET A 1 1.50 2.79 17.57
CA MET A 1 2.35 3.57 16.66
C MET A 1 2.01 5.05 16.84
N SER A 2 2.98 5.95 17.07
CA SER A 2 2.71 7.39 17.12
C SER A 2 2.63 7.99 15.71
N SER A 3 2.07 9.19 15.58
CA SER A 3 1.97 9.88 14.28
C SER A 3 3.33 10.09 13.61
N GLN A 4 4.36 10.47 14.37
CA GLN A 4 5.70 10.68 13.79
C GLN A 4 6.34 9.35 13.37
N GLN A 5 6.21 8.30 14.19
CA GLN A 5 6.70 6.96 13.83
C GLN A 5 6.05 6.43 12.54
N LEU A 6 4.77 6.75 12.34
CA LEU A 6 4.05 6.42 11.12
C LEU A 6 4.58 7.17 9.90
N VAL A 7 4.80 8.49 10.03
CA VAL A 7 5.39 9.32 8.97
C VAL A 7 6.78 8.83 8.59
N ASP A 8 7.65 8.59 9.58
CA ASP A 8 9.01 8.13 9.35
C ASP A 8 9.02 6.78 8.64
N PHE A 9 8.18 5.85 9.10
CA PHE A 9 8.07 4.53 8.48
C PHE A 9 7.54 4.59 7.04
N ILE A 10 6.51 5.39 6.76
CA ILE A 10 6.01 5.58 5.39
C ILE A 10 7.12 6.16 4.51
N HIS A 11 7.87 7.14 5.00
CA HIS A 11 8.94 7.77 4.24
C HIS A 11 10.05 6.77 3.89
N GLU A 12 10.45 5.91 4.83
CA GLU A 12 11.39 4.80 4.58
C GLU A 12 10.86 3.80 3.55
N GLN A 13 9.58 3.40 3.66
CA GLN A 13 8.97 2.45 2.72
C GLN A 13 8.88 3.02 1.29
N LEU A 14 8.60 4.32 1.14
CA LEU A 14 8.56 4.98 -0.16
C LEU A 14 9.93 5.09 -0.86
N GLN A 15 11.05 4.89 -0.15
CA GLN A 15 12.37 4.82 -0.78
C GLN A 15 12.64 3.47 -1.47
N VAL A 16 11.93 2.41 -1.06
CA VAL A 16 12.17 1.03 -1.54
C VAL A 16 11.01 0.45 -2.34
N GLU A 17 9.82 1.03 -2.24
CA GLU A 17 8.60 0.56 -2.88
C GLU A 17 7.92 1.69 -3.67
N ASN A 18 7.57 1.42 -4.92
CA ASN A 18 6.91 2.39 -5.79
C ASN A 18 5.38 2.27 -5.75
N ARG A 19 4.83 1.14 -5.29
CA ARG A 19 3.38 0.93 -5.18
C ARG A 19 2.88 1.39 -3.82
N LEU A 20 2.09 2.47 -3.81
CA LEU A 20 1.45 2.96 -2.58
C LEU A 20 0.59 1.90 -1.89
N SER A 21 -0.03 0.98 -2.64
CA SER A 21 -0.81 -0.13 -2.06
C SER A 21 0.05 -1.02 -1.16
N ALA A 22 1.25 -1.40 -1.62
CA ALA A 22 2.17 -2.24 -0.86
C ALA A 22 2.72 -1.51 0.38
N VAL A 23 2.91 -0.18 0.29
CA VAL A 23 3.25 0.64 1.46
C VAL A 23 2.10 0.63 2.48
N CYS A 24 0.86 0.86 2.05
CA CYS A 24 -0.31 0.81 2.91
C CYS A 24 -0.46 -0.56 3.61
N GLU A 25 -0.29 -1.66 2.87
CA GLU A 25 -0.35 -3.03 3.41
C GLU A 25 0.67 -3.22 4.54
N ARG A 26 1.94 -2.87 4.31
CA ARG A 26 3.00 -3.01 5.33
C ARG A 26 2.75 -2.16 6.58
N VAL A 27 2.15 -0.99 6.41
CA VAL A 27 1.80 -0.13 7.54
C VAL A 27 0.65 -0.73 8.33
N LEU A 28 -0.41 -1.20 7.65
CA LEU A 28 -1.56 -1.84 8.29
C LEU A 28 -1.13 -3.11 9.03
N ASP A 29 -0.26 -3.94 8.43
CA ASP A 29 0.31 -5.13 9.07
C ASP A 29 1.04 -4.78 10.36
N ARG A 30 1.79 -3.67 10.37
CA ARG A 30 2.51 -3.20 11.57
C ARG A 30 1.59 -2.62 12.64
N CYS A 31 0.39 -2.20 12.26
CA CYS A 31 -0.63 -1.70 13.18
C CYS A 31 -1.52 -2.80 13.75
N LEU A 32 -1.45 -4.03 13.22
CA LEU A 32 -2.16 -5.16 13.80
C LEU A 32 -1.75 -5.38 15.25
N ALA A 33 -2.74 -5.65 16.10
CA ALA A 33 -2.46 -6.02 17.48
C ALA A 33 -1.68 -7.36 17.50
N PRO A 34 -0.69 -7.50 18.39
CA PRO A 34 0.08 -8.75 18.52
C PRO A 34 -0.78 -9.92 19.01
N SER A 35 -1.94 -9.63 19.60
CA SER A 35 -2.98 -10.56 20.00
C SER A 35 -4.33 -9.85 20.03
N THR A 36 -5.41 -10.59 19.80
CA THR A 36 -6.79 -10.10 19.93
C THR A 36 -7.39 -10.42 21.31
N LEU A 37 -6.62 -11.08 22.19
CA LEU A 37 -7.03 -11.34 23.57
C LEU A 37 -7.20 -10.00 24.30
N GLY A 38 -8.39 -9.75 24.83
CA GLY A 38 -8.74 -8.47 25.46
C GLY A 38 -9.44 -7.47 24.53
N GLY A 39 -9.69 -7.84 23.27
CA GLY A 39 -10.46 -7.03 22.33
C GLY A 39 -9.64 -5.97 21.58
N GLU A 40 -8.30 -6.00 21.70
CA GLU A 40 -7.40 -5.14 20.94
C GLU A 40 -7.34 -5.54 19.47
N GLY A 41 -7.24 -4.57 18.56
CA GLY A 41 -7.11 -4.80 17.12
C GLY A 41 -8.36 -5.37 16.43
N CYS A 42 -9.53 -5.29 17.09
CA CYS A 42 -10.82 -5.73 16.55
C CYS A 42 -11.53 -4.62 15.74
N ASP A 43 -10.88 -3.50 15.47
CA ASP A 43 -11.40 -2.40 14.68
C ASP A 43 -11.08 -2.55 13.19
N ASN A 44 -11.92 -1.94 12.35
CA ASN A 44 -11.65 -1.86 10.93
C ASN A 44 -10.58 -0.78 10.70
N MET A 45 -9.38 -1.18 10.31
CA MET A 45 -8.32 -0.25 9.95
C MET A 45 -8.44 0.14 8.47
N THR A 46 -8.46 1.45 8.18
CA THR A 46 -8.43 1.98 6.82
C THR A 46 -7.33 3.02 6.69
N MET A 47 -6.59 2.99 5.57
CA MET A 47 -5.54 3.96 5.28
C MET A 47 -5.73 4.55 3.88
N ILE A 48 -5.50 5.86 3.77
CA ILE A 48 -5.42 6.58 2.49
C ILE A 48 -4.10 7.33 2.48
N VAL A 49 -3.27 7.05 1.48
CA VAL A 49 -2.01 7.78 1.24
C VAL A 49 -2.11 8.50 -0.10
N VAL A 50 -1.84 9.80 -0.10
CA VAL A 50 -1.82 10.64 -1.29
C VAL A 50 -0.40 11.12 -1.52
N GLN A 51 0.23 10.66 -2.60
CA GLN A 51 1.55 11.14 -3.02
C GLN A 51 1.38 12.30 -3.99
N PHE A 52 1.83 13.49 -3.59
CA PHE A 52 1.83 14.65 -4.46
C PHE A 52 2.92 14.51 -5.54
N LYS A 53 2.57 14.86 -6.78
CA LYS A 53 3.55 14.96 -7.87
C LYS A 53 4.49 16.14 -7.59
N LYS A 54 5.74 16.03 -8.04
CA LYS A 54 6.67 17.16 -8.04
C LYS A 54 6.01 18.34 -8.78
N PRO A 55 6.11 19.59 -8.26
CA PRO A 55 5.60 20.76 -8.95
C PRO A 55 6.14 20.84 -10.38
N ILE A 56 5.25 21.11 -11.33
CA ILE A 56 5.58 21.33 -12.74
C ILE A 56 6.46 22.59 -12.79
N GLY A 57 7.77 22.42 -12.82
CA GLY A 57 8.75 23.49 -12.66
C GLY A 57 10.08 23.02 -12.07
N SER A 58 10.11 21.84 -11.44
CA SER A 58 11.36 21.18 -11.03
C SER A 58 11.69 20.06 -12.02
N THR A 59 12.33 20.41 -13.13
CA THR A 59 13.03 19.44 -13.98
C THR A 59 14.27 18.93 -13.24
N ALA A 60 14.08 17.95 -12.37
CA ALA A 60 15.15 17.12 -11.83
C ALA A 60 14.65 15.67 -11.75
N SER A 61 15.16 14.90 -12.73
CA SER A 61 15.09 13.44 -12.94
C SER A 61 13.71 12.80 -13.02
N THR A 62 13.34 12.49 -14.26
CA THR A 62 12.40 11.43 -14.66
C THR A 62 13.06 10.08 -14.42
N ASP A 63 12.50 9.25 -13.55
CA ASP A 63 12.64 7.80 -13.64
C ASP A 63 11.33 7.26 -14.19
N GLU A 64 11.42 6.72 -15.40
CA GLU A 64 10.36 6.04 -16.14
C GLU A 64 10.05 4.66 -15.54
N GLN A 65 8.84 4.18 -15.86
CA GLN A 65 8.33 2.80 -15.78
C GLN A 65 7.77 2.27 -14.44
N SER A 66 6.61 1.62 -14.39
CA SER A 66 5.70 1.16 -15.46
C SER A 66 4.32 0.87 -14.88
N SER A 67 3.27 1.40 -15.51
CA SER A 67 1.92 0.84 -15.43
C SER A 67 1.86 -0.42 -16.30
N GLN A 68 1.52 -1.57 -15.72
CA GLN A 68 0.85 -2.63 -16.46
C GLN A 68 -0.41 -3.05 -15.70
N SER A 69 -1.55 -2.69 -16.28
CA SER A 69 -2.87 -3.25 -16.01
C SER A 69 -3.04 -4.60 -16.71
N GLU A 70 -3.75 -5.51 -16.02
CA GLU A 70 -4.15 -6.88 -16.36
C GLU A 70 -4.78 -7.11 -17.74
N PRO A 71 -4.94 -8.37 -18.14
CA PRO A 71 -6.15 -8.85 -18.79
C PRO A 71 -6.92 -9.83 -17.88
N ALA A 72 -8.21 -9.53 -17.70
CA ALA A 72 -9.22 -10.42 -17.18
C ALA A 72 -9.28 -11.74 -17.98
N VAL A 73 -9.22 -12.88 -17.30
CA VAL A 73 -9.59 -14.17 -17.90
C VAL A 73 -11.02 -14.48 -17.49
N ALA A 74 -11.90 -14.46 -18.49
CA ALA A 74 -13.28 -14.84 -18.41
C ALA A 74 -13.45 -16.34 -18.08
N GLU A 75 -14.56 -16.59 -17.39
CA GLU A 75 -15.19 -17.85 -17.03
C GLU A 75 -15.09 -18.98 -18.08
N SER A 76 -14.85 -20.22 -17.61
CA SER A 76 -15.18 -21.45 -18.33
C SER A 76 -15.42 -22.58 -17.34
N LYS A 77 -16.68 -22.89 -17.01
CA LYS A 77 -17.11 -24.25 -16.63
C LYS A 77 -17.49 -24.98 -17.92
N PRO A 78 -17.05 -26.24 -18.11
CA PRO A 78 -18.03 -27.33 -18.10
C PRO A 78 -17.56 -28.65 -17.43
N VAL A 79 -18.57 -29.43 -17.01
CA VAL A 79 -18.74 -30.90 -16.82
C VAL A 79 -17.62 -31.82 -17.38
N GLU A 80 -17.17 -32.98 -16.86
CA GLU A 80 -17.78 -34.14 -16.18
C GLU A 80 -16.67 -35.15 -15.74
N SER A 81 -16.87 -35.87 -14.61
CA SER A 81 -16.69 -37.32 -14.41
C SER A 81 -17.16 -37.71 -13.01
#